data_AF-A0A349M3F2-F1
#
_entry.id   AF-A0A349M3F2-F1
#
_cell.length_a   1.000
_cell.length_b   1.000
_cell.length_c   1.000
_cell.angle_alpha   90.00
_cell.angle_beta   90.00
_cell.angle_gamma   90.00
#
_symmetry.space_group_name_H-M   'P 1'
#
loop_
_entity.id
_entity.type
_entity.pdbx_description
1 polymer ?
#
loop_
_entity_poly.entity_id
_entity_poly.type
_entity_poly.pdbx_seq_one_letter_code
_entity_poly.pdbx_strand_id
1 'polypeptide(L)'
;MVKRKGFGQLEMVSNGIRLAREPGFAEKLVEWGFTSVYLQFDSTRPEDIIKLRAEDLWDVRVKAIAALERVKLPSTLAVSLYDGLNSDQIQQVIDFAWQHPATVCAIAFQAATPFGRFEVNNDHQESESNGNGHSDKEHPAAPRKLRMPEILKLIEEQTGVSEDLFFPVGEGSPLCNTFTLLKYTKEGYKPVAPNFTLKEFMDVMGPRPNMTLRMLTRGRAAILPQIVSNIGGSLKLMKTLWPHIGTDPSFWTSRKTLTLFVKPFMDESDIDMSRIERCCFHNASPRGVMSFCALNAKMRPAQPHAEEKAFIPLPTRRSKQQQAVAH
;
A
#
# COMPACT_ATOMS: atom_id res chain seq x y z
N MET A 1 5.29 -13.79 21.05
CA MET A 1 4.58 -15.01 20.59
C MET A 1 4.56 -15.16 19.06
N VAL A 2 4.23 -14.11 18.30
CA VAL A 2 4.08 -14.17 16.83
C VAL A 2 5.41 -14.40 16.09
N LYS A 3 6.50 -13.70 16.45
CA LYS A 3 7.84 -13.93 15.86
C LYS A 3 8.34 -15.38 15.99
N ARG A 4 8.03 -16.06 17.10
CA ARG A 4 8.36 -17.48 17.33
C ARG A 4 7.64 -18.43 16.35
N LYS A 5 6.54 -17.99 15.73
CA LYS A 5 5.82 -18.74 14.69
C LYS A 5 6.36 -18.49 13.27
N GLY A 6 7.48 -17.78 13.13
CA GLY A 6 8.13 -17.54 11.83
C GLY A 6 7.63 -16.29 11.08
N PHE A 7 6.76 -15.48 11.67
CA PHE A 7 6.36 -14.20 11.08
C PHE A 7 7.52 -13.19 11.20
N GLY A 8 8.19 -12.91 10.08
CA GLY A 8 9.31 -11.97 10.03
C GLY A 8 8.89 -10.50 10.20
N GLN A 9 7.61 -10.20 10.00
CA GLN A 9 7.03 -8.87 10.11
C GLN A 9 5.66 -8.90 10.78
N LEU A 10 5.39 -7.84 11.54
CA LEU A 10 4.12 -7.61 12.19
C LEU A 10 3.76 -6.13 12.03
N GLU A 11 2.76 -5.85 11.21
CA GLU A 11 2.32 -4.49 10.90
C GLU A 11 0.97 -4.21 11.56
N MET A 12 0.87 -3.09 12.30
CA MET A 12 -0.39 -2.67 12.91
C MET A 12 -1.17 -1.80 11.92
N VAL A 13 -2.36 -2.22 11.48
CA VAL A 13 -3.29 -1.34 10.76
C VAL A 13 -3.99 -0.44 11.77
N SER A 14 -3.89 0.88 11.63
CA SER A 14 -4.36 1.82 12.64
C SER A 14 -4.92 3.13 12.09
N ASN A 15 -5.89 3.69 12.80
CA ASN A 15 -6.36 5.06 12.62
C ASN A 15 -5.57 6.10 13.46
N GLY A 16 -4.51 5.69 14.18
CA GLY A 16 -3.61 6.62 14.88
C GLY A 16 -4.11 7.23 16.19
N ILE A 17 -5.39 7.09 16.56
CA ILE A 17 -5.97 7.80 17.71
C ILE A 17 -5.23 7.50 19.02
N ARG A 18 -4.94 6.22 19.30
CA ARG A 18 -4.19 5.84 20.51
C ARG A 18 -2.73 6.24 20.45
N LEU A 19 -2.08 6.17 19.27
CA LEU A 19 -0.72 6.65 19.08
C LEU A 19 -0.60 8.16 19.39
N ALA A 20 -1.63 8.93 19.05
CA ALA A 20 -1.68 10.36 19.30
C ALA A 20 -2.02 10.73 20.75
N ARG A 21 -2.89 9.96 21.41
CA ARG A 21 -3.49 10.35 22.71
C ARG A 21 -2.95 9.60 23.92
N GLU A 22 -2.42 8.38 23.76
CA GLU A 22 -1.94 7.56 24.87
C GLU A 22 -0.40 7.61 24.96
N PRO A 23 0.17 8.28 25.98
CA PRO A 23 1.62 8.28 26.21
C PRO A 23 2.16 6.85 26.37
N GLY A 24 3.33 6.57 25.78
CA GLY A 24 3.95 5.25 25.86
C GLY A 24 3.36 4.20 24.91
N PHE A 25 2.31 4.52 24.13
CA PHE A 25 1.65 3.51 23.29
C PHE A 25 2.55 3.02 22.16
N ALA A 26 3.34 3.90 21.53
CA ALA A 26 4.27 3.51 20.47
C ALA A 26 5.40 2.60 21.00
N GLU A 27 5.87 2.85 22.21
CA GLU A 27 6.85 2.06 22.94
C GLU A 27 6.31 0.65 23.22
N LYS A 28 5.05 0.55 23.67
CA LYS A 28 4.36 -0.74 23.83
C LYS A 28 4.29 -1.53 22.52
N LEU A 29 4.07 -0.86 21.37
CA LEU A 29 4.06 -1.56 20.07
C LEU A 29 5.41 -2.21 19.77
N VAL A 30 6.51 -1.49 20.03
CA VAL A 30 7.87 -2.01 19.86
C VAL A 30 8.11 -3.20 20.79
N GLU A 31 7.71 -3.08 22.06
CA GLU A 31 7.84 -4.14 23.07
C GLU A 31 7.05 -5.41 22.68
N TRP A 32 5.82 -5.24 22.17
CA TRP A 32 5.00 -6.34 21.67
C TRP A 32 5.53 -6.95 20.36
N GLY A 33 6.51 -6.30 19.75
CA GLY A 33 7.26 -6.79 18.60
C GLY A 33 6.68 -6.40 17.25
N PHE A 34 5.81 -5.38 17.19
CA PHE A 34 5.43 -4.76 15.93
C PHE A 34 6.66 -4.19 15.23
N THR A 35 6.67 -4.30 13.91
CA THR A 35 7.78 -3.88 13.06
C THR A 35 7.46 -2.68 12.20
N SER A 36 6.16 -2.37 12.03
CA SER A 36 5.68 -1.18 11.36
C SER A 36 4.22 -0.86 11.73
N VAL A 37 3.77 0.34 11.35
CA VAL A 37 2.37 0.76 11.43
C VAL A 37 1.85 1.14 10.03
N TYR A 38 0.74 0.54 9.61
CA TYR A 38 -0.03 0.95 8.44
C TYR A 38 -1.07 1.98 8.88
N LEU A 39 -0.72 3.26 8.73
CA LEU A 39 -1.46 4.39 9.30
C LEU A 39 -2.38 5.01 8.25
N GLN A 40 -3.68 5.04 8.52
CA GLN A 40 -4.65 5.80 7.69
C GLN A 40 -4.20 7.26 7.55
N PHE A 41 -4.18 7.79 6.32
CA PHE A 41 -3.73 9.15 6.00
C PHE A 41 -4.44 9.62 4.71
N ASP A 42 -5.73 9.89 4.81
CA ASP A 42 -6.55 10.04 3.61
C ASP A 42 -6.32 11.36 2.87
N SER A 43 -6.05 12.45 3.58
CA SER A 43 -5.93 13.79 3.00
C SER A 43 -5.09 14.70 3.90
N THR A 44 -4.56 15.77 3.32
CA THR A 44 -3.87 16.87 4.02
C THR A 44 -4.78 18.08 4.24
N ARG A 45 -6.00 18.07 3.67
CA ARG A 45 -6.99 19.14 3.77
C ARG A 45 -8.08 18.78 4.80
N PRO A 46 -8.27 19.55 5.89
CA PRO A 46 -9.25 19.25 6.93
C PRO A 46 -10.67 18.99 6.41
N GLU A 47 -11.13 19.77 5.44
CA GLU A 47 -12.45 19.64 4.83
C GLU A 47 -12.68 18.28 4.15
N ASP A 48 -11.66 17.72 3.52
CA ASP A 48 -11.74 16.41 2.86
C ASP A 48 -11.62 15.29 3.88
N ILE A 49 -10.81 15.48 4.93
CA ILE A 49 -10.74 14.56 6.07
C ILE A 49 -12.12 14.44 6.73
N ILE A 50 -12.80 15.58 6.98
CA ILE A 50 -14.15 15.60 7.55
C ILE A 50 -15.14 14.88 6.63
N LYS A 51 -15.12 15.12 5.32
CA LYS A 51 -16.00 14.40 4.36
C LYS A 51 -15.75 12.89 4.40
N LEU A 52 -14.49 12.46 4.51
CA LEU A 52 -14.11 11.04 4.46
C LEU A 52 -14.30 10.30 5.80
N ARG A 53 -14.23 11.02 6.93
CA ARG A 53 -14.11 10.43 8.28
C ARG A 53 -15.06 11.00 9.31
N ALA A 54 -15.88 11.98 8.94
CA ALA A 54 -16.84 12.70 9.80
C ALA A 54 -16.22 13.47 10.97
N GLU A 55 -14.90 13.58 11.05
CA GLU A 55 -14.15 14.31 12.08
C GLU A 55 -12.84 14.83 11.46
N ASP A 56 -12.36 15.98 11.93
CA ASP A 56 -10.99 16.42 11.61
C ASP A 56 -9.98 15.59 12.40
N LEU A 57 -9.27 14.73 11.69
CA LEU A 57 -8.26 13.82 12.24
C LEU A 57 -6.83 14.26 11.92
N TRP A 58 -6.62 15.46 11.38
CA TRP A 58 -5.27 15.93 10.98
C TRP A 58 -4.28 15.91 12.15
N ASP A 59 -4.66 16.52 13.29
CA ASP A 59 -3.84 16.56 14.49
C ASP A 59 -3.52 15.15 15.03
N VAL A 60 -4.46 14.21 14.90
CA VAL A 60 -4.24 12.79 15.22
C VAL A 60 -3.14 12.19 14.35
N ARG A 61 -3.09 12.51 13.04
CA ARG A 61 -2.05 11.98 12.13
C ARG A 61 -0.68 12.54 12.46
N VAL A 62 -0.58 13.84 12.66
CA VAL A 62 0.69 14.51 13.00
C VAL A 62 1.24 13.96 14.32
N LYS A 63 0.40 13.87 15.37
CA LYS A 63 0.83 13.33 16.67
C LYS A 63 1.18 11.85 16.62
N ALA A 64 0.45 11.05 15.84
CA ALA A 64 0.77 9.64 15.65
C ALA A 64 2.13 9.46 14.97
N ILE A 65 2.43 10.22 13.92
CA ILE A 65 3.74 10.19 13.24
C ILE A 65 4.85 10.60 14.21
N ALA A 66 4.67 11.70 14.95
CA ALA A 66 5.64 12.13 15.96
C ALA A 66 5.89 11.04 17.02
N ALA A 67 4.85 10.29 17.43
CA ALA A 67 5.00 9.18 18.36
C ALA A 67 5.83 8.02 17.78
N LEU A 68 5.61 7.69 16.50
CA LEU A 68 6.36 6.65 15.80
C LEU A 68 7.83 7.05 15.57
N GLU A 69 8.09 8.32 15.26
CA GLU A 69 9.45 8.86 15.10
C GLU A 69 10.28 8.74 16.38
N ARG A 70 9.69 9.05 17.55
CA ARG A 70 10.38 8.94 18.85
C ARG A 70 10.95 7.54 19.09
N VAL A 71 10.20 6.52 18.68
CA VAL A 71 10.60 5.10 18.85
C VAL A 71 11.22 4.49 17.60
N LYS A 72 11.40 5.29 16.53
CA LYS A 72 11.93 4.86 15.22
C LYS A 72 11.17 3.65 14.65
N LEU A 73 9.86 3.60 14.83
CA LEU A 73 9.00 2.49 14.35
C LEU A 73 8.45 2.84 12.96
N PRO A 74 8.89 2.17 11.88
CA PRO A 74 8.49 2.50 10.52
C PRO A 74 6.98 2.56 10.30
N SER A 75 6.55 3.40 9.36
CA SER A 75 5.15 3.53 8.97
C SER A 75 4.94 3.53 7.46
N THR A 76 3.80 3.00 7.07
CA THR A 76 3.23 3.15 5.73
C THR A 76 2.00 4.04 5.83
N LEU A 77 1.93 5.13 5.06
CA LEU A 77 0.73 5.95 4.95
C LEU A 77 -0.27 5.26 4.03
N ALA A 78 -1.49 5.03 4.50
CA ALA A 78 -2.57 4.42 3.75
C ALA A 78 -3.51 5.52 3.26
N VAL A 79 -3.47 5.81 1.96
CA VAL A 79 -4.15 6.94 1.33
C VAL A 79 -5.24 6.38 0.42
N SER A 80 -6.49 6.46 0.85
CA SER A 80 -7.63 6.10 -0.02
C SER A 80 -7.95 7.28 -0.95
N LEU A 81 -7.71 7.12 -2.25
CA LEU A 81 -7.94 8.15 -3.27
C LEU A 81 -9.35 8.02 -3.87
N TYR A 82 -10.10 9.11 -3.79
CA TYR A 82 -11.41 9.31 -4.40
C TYR A 82 -11.26 10.36 -5.51
N ASP A 83 -11.80 10.06 -6.69
CA ASP A 83 -11.81 10.99 -7.81
C ASP A 83 -12.58 12.27 -7.45
N GLY A 84 -12.02 13.43 -7.79
CA GLY A 84 -12.61 14.75 -7.50
C GLY A 84 -12.63 15.18 -6.03
N LEU A 85 -12.10 14.39 -5.10
CA LEU A 85 -12.11 14.72 -3.67
C LEU A 85 -10.70 14.94 -3.11
N ASN A 86 -9.81 13.95 -3.22
CA ASN A 86 -8.44 14.04 -2.71
C ASN A 86 -7.40 13.49 -3.71
N SER A 87 -7.81 13.17 -4.93
CA SER A 87 -6.93 12.70 -6.00
C SER A 87 -5.89 13.74 -6.43
N ASP A 88 -6.15 15.02 -6.18
CA ASP A 88 -5.27 16.17 -6.43
C ASP A 88 -4.25 16.44 -5.31
N GLN A 89 -4.20 15.58 -4.27
CA GLN A 89 -3.34 15.76 -3.08
C GLN A 89 -2.10 14.84 -3.04
N ILE A 90 -1.80 14.13 -4.13
CA ILE A 90 -0.75 13.09 -4.14
C ILE A 90 0.63 13.69 -3.82
N GLN A 91 0.98 14.83 -4.42
CA GLN A 91 2.24 15.51 -4.16
C GLN A 91 2.35 15.96 -2.70
N GLN A 92 1.28 16.49 -2.12
CA GLN A 92 1.24 16.98 -0.73
C GLN A 92 1.44 15.83 0.28
N VAL A 93 0.89 14.64 0.00
CA VAL A 93 1.16 13.45 0.82
C VAL A 93 2.64 13.03 0.71
N ILE A 94 3.23 13.10 -0.48
CA ILE A 94 4.65 12.79 -0.69
C ILE A 94 5.54 13.82 0.02
N ASP A 95 5.17 15.10 0.01
CA ASP A 95 5.87 16.17 0.73
C ASP A 95 5.79 15.97 2.24
N PHE A 96 4.64 15.54 2.76
CA PHE A 96 4.51 15.15 4.16
C PHE A 96 5.44 13.98 4.51
N ALA A 97 5.49 12.94 3.67
CA ALA A 97 6.45 11.84 3.87
C ALA A 97 7.91 12.31 3.83
N TRP A 98 8.22 13.30 2.98
CA TRP A 98 9.54 13.90 2.86
C TRP A 98 9.94 14.71 4.11
N GLN A 99 8.98 15.27 4.83
CA GLN A 99 9.22 15.91 6.12
C GLN A 99 9.48 14.91 7.25
N HIS A 100 8.99 13.67 7.11
CA HIS A 100 9.07 12.60 8.12
C HIS A 100 9.86 11.34 7.69
N PRO A 101 11.06 11.47 7.09
CA PRO A 101 11.75 10.36 6.43
C PRO A 101 12.39 9.38 7.43
N ALA A 102 12.34 9.68 8.74
CA ALA A 102 12.83 8.81 9.80
C ALA A 102 11.87 7.65 10.09
N THR A 103 10.56 7.85 9.84
CA THR A 103 9.53 6.86 10.13
C THR A 103 8.69 6.51 8.90
N VAL A 104 8.35 7.47 8.05
CA VAL A 104 7.53 7.21 6.86
C VAL A 104 8.40 6.56 5.79
N CYS A 105 8.25 5.24 5.65
CA CYS A 105 9.03 4.43 4.71
C CYS A 105 8.24 4.11 3.44
N ALA A 106 6.91 4.22 3.49
CA ALA A 106 6.06 3.96 2.34
C ALA A 106 4.77 4.78 2.34
N ILE A 107 4.22 4.95 1.15
CA ILE A 107 2.85 5.41 0.92
C ILE A 107 2.15 4.35 0.09
N ALA A 108 0.94 4.00 0.46
CA ALA A 108 0.07 3.17 -0.34
C ALA A 108 -1.14 3.98 -0.78
N PHE A 109 -1.10 4.41 -2.05
CA PHE A 109 -2.24 4.97 -2.75
C PHE A 109 -3.18 3.82 -3.12
N GLN A 110 -4.36 3.85 -2.52
CA GLN A 110 -5.38 2.84 -2.68
C GLN A 110 -6.55 3.46 -3.42
N ALA A 111 -7.04 2.80 -4.47
CA ALA A 111 -8.32 3.20 -5.04
C ALA A 111 -9.39 3.07 -3.95
N ALA A 112 -10.08 4.18 -3.64
CA ALA A 112 -11.23 4.10 -2.78
C ALA A 112 -12.24 3.13 -3.38
N THR A 113 -12.65 2.14 -2.60
CA THR A 113 -13.46 1.05 -3.10
C THR A 113 -14.68 0.88 -2.20
N PRO A 114 -15.91 0.89 -2.76
CA PRO A 114 -17.16 0.87 -2.00
C PRO A 114 -17.47 -0.53 -1.47
N PHE A 115 -16.68 -1.00 -0.50
CA PHE A 115 -17.07 -2.12 0.34
C PHE A 115 -17.12 -1.69 1.80
N GLY A 116 -18.27 -1.89 2.47
CA GLY A 116 -18.48 -1.52 3.87
C GLY A 116 -19.39 -0.29 4.05
N ARG A 117 -18.92 0.73 4.78
CA ARG A 117 -19.75 1.84 5.31
C ARG A 117 -20.04 2.98 4.31
N PHE A 118 -19.55 2.90 3.08
CA PHE A 118 -19.71 3.96 2.08
C PHE A 118 -20.27 3.36 0.79
N GLU A 119 -21.41 3.88 0.37
CA GLU A 119 -21.95 3.70 -0.98
C GLU A 119 -21.31 4.75 -1.88
N VAL A 120 -20.79 4.31 -3.03
CA VAL A 120 -20.39 5.19 -4.12
C VAL A 120 -21.43 4.98 -5.21
N ASN A 121 -22.16 6.04 -5.58
CA ASN A 121 -23.13 5.96 -6.66
C ASN A 121 -22.38 5.68 -7.97
N ASN A 122 -22.64 4.52 -8.57
CA ASN A 122 -22.09 4.09 -9.86
C ASN A 122 -22.93 4.62 -11.03
N ASP A 123 -23.73 5.66 -10.83
CA ASP A 123 -24.55 6.26 -11.89
C ASP A 123 -23.63 6.97 -12.88
N HIS A 124 -23.12 6.19 -13.83
CA HIS A 124 -22.79 6.67 -15.16
C HIS A 124 -24.10 7.13 -15.82
N GLN A 125 -24.63 8.27 -15.41
CA GLN A 125 -25.45 9.03 -16.33
C GLN A 125 -24.47 9.54 -17.39
N GLU A 126 -24.39 8.79 -18.49
CA GLU A 126 -24.12 9.40 -19.78
C GLU A 126 -24.96 10.67 -19.83
N SER A 127 -24.29 11.80 -19.83
CA SER A 127 -24.89 13.07 -20.16
C SER A 127 -25.35 13.00 -21.61
N GLU A 128 -26.48 12.35 -21.85
CA GLU A 128 -27.28 12.59 -23.04
C GLU A 128 -27.65 14.07 -22.99
N SER A 129 -27.03 14.83 -23.88
CA SER A 129 -27.36 16.23 -24.14
C SER A 129 -28.79 16.30 -24.70
N ASN A 130 -29.79 16.18 -23.85
CA ASN A 130 -31.14 16.60 -24.20
C ASN A 130 -31.18 18.12 -24.09
N GLY A 131 -31.20 18.75 -25.27
CA GLY A 131 -31.40 20.17 -25.43
C GLY A 131 -32.69 20.61 -24.75
N ASN A 132 -32.55 21.24 -23.59
CA ASN A 132 -33.32 22.41 -23.24
C ASN A 132 -32.64 23.08 -22.06
N GLY A 133 -32.05 24.25 -22.32
CA GLY A 133 -31.43 25.05 -21.29
C GLY A 133 -32.46 25.43 -20.25
N HIS A 134 -32.18 25.10 -18.99
CA HIS A 134 -32.43 25.91 -17.80
C HIS A 134 -31.40 25.48 -16.75
N SER A 135 -30.86 26.46 -16.04
CA SER A 135 -29.73 26.34 -15.13
C SER A 135 -30.04 25.47 -13.91
N ASP A 136 -29.56 24.23 -13.91
CA ASP A 136 -29.53 23.39 -12.72
C ASP A 136 -28.14 23.43 -12.09
N LYS A 137 -28.13 23.77 -10.80
CA LYS A 137 -26.93 23.82 -9.94
C LYS A 137 -26.13 22.53 -10.11
N GLU A 138 -24.88 22.66 -10.59
CA GLU A 138 -23.90 21.58 -10.66
C GLU A 138 -23.86 20.83 -9.33
N HIS A 139 -24.57 19.70 -9.25
CA HIS A 139 -24.32 18.74 -8.19
C HIS A 139 -22.99 18.07 -8.58
N PRO A 140 -21.95 18.15 -7.74
CA PRO A 140 -20.70 17.49 -8.07
C PRO A 140 -20.97 16.01 -8.30
N ALA A 141 -20.55 15.50 -9.45
CA ALA A 141 -20.69 14.09 -9.80
C ALA A 141 -20.19 13.21 -8.64
N ALA A 142 -20.91 12.13 -8.35
CA ALA A 142 -20.54 11.26 -7.25
C ALA A 142 -19.09 10.76 -7.43
N PRO A 143 -18.28 10.67 -6.35
CA PRO A 143 -16.86 10.35 -6.45
C PRO A 143 -16.66 8.97 -7.08
N ARG A 144 -16.04 8.90 -8.25
CA ARG A 144 -15.82 7.63 -8.96
C ARG A 144 -14.60 6.89 -8.39
N LYS A 145 -14.65 5.56 -8.44
CA LYS A 145 -13.48 4.70 -8.18
C LYS A 145 -12.42 4.87 -9.26
N LEU A 146 -11.20 5.22 -8.85
CA LEU A 146 -10.02 5.30 -9.72
C LEU A 146 -9.46 3.92 -10.05
N ARG A 147 -9.04 3.72 -11.29
CA ARG A 147 -8.28 2.56 -11.76
C ARG A 147 -6.78 2.80 -11.57
N MET A 148 -5.98 1.72 -11.56
CA MET A 148 -4.53 1.83 -11.38
C MET A 148 -3.84 2.75 -12.39
N PRO A 149 -4.12 2.67 -13.72
CA PRO A 149 -3.50 3.60 -14.68
C PRO A 149 -3.83 5.07 -14.40
N GLU A 150 -5.04 5.35 -13.92
CA GLU A 150 -5.45 6.72 -13.57
C GLU A 150 -4.67 7.24 -12.36
N ILE A 151 -4.47 6.40 -11.34
CA ILE A 151 -3.66 6.76 -10.17
C ILE A 151 -2.19 6.97 -10.58
N LEU A 152 -1.64 6.12 -11.45
CA LEU A 152 -0.28 6.25 -11.95
C LEU A 152 -0.09 7.56 -12.73
N LYS A 153 -1.02 7.88 -13.62
CA LYS A 153 -1.04 9.14 -14.36
C LYS A 153 -1.13 10.35 -13.42
N LEU A 154 -2.00 10.32 -12.41
CA LEU A 154 -2.09 11.37 -11.40
C LEU A 154 -0.79 11.55 -10.60
N ILE A 155 -0.09 10.44 -10.29
CA ILE A 155 1.24 10.51 -9.67
C ILE A 155 2.23 11.19 -10.61
N GLU A 156 2.28 10.80 -11.88
CA GLU A 156 3.20 11.41 -12.85
C GLU A 156 2.92 12.91 -13.04
N GLU A 157 1.65 13.29 -13.22
CA GLU A 157 1.22 14.68 -13.40
C GLU A 157 1.56 15.57 -12.19
N GLN A 158 1.40 15.05 -10.98
CA GLN A 158 1.62 15.84 -9.76
C GLN A 158 3.07 15.84 -9.28
N THR A 159 3.84 14.79 -9.59
CA THR A 159 5.15 14.55 -8.96
C THR A 159 6.31 14.46 -9.94
N GLY A 160 6.02 14.28 -11.23
CA GLY A 160 7.01 13.97 -12.26
C GLY A 160 7.64 12.57 -12.14
N VAL A 161 7.15 11.71 -11.24
CA VAL A 161 7.57 10.30 -11.17
C VAL A 161 6.83 9.53 -12.25
N SER A 162 7.55 9.12 -13.28
CA SER A 162 6.94 8.44 -14.44
C SER A 162 6.28 7.11 -14.07
N GLU A 163 5.14 6.83 -14.71
CA GLU A 163 4.39 5.58 -14.53
C GLU A 163 5.21 4.34 -14.93
N ASP A 164 6.15 4.49 -15.88
CA ASP A 164 7.05 3.42 -16.33
C ASP A 164 8.00 2.91 -15.24
N LEU A 165 8.13 3.66 -14.14
CA LEU A 165 8.94 3.28 -12.98
C LEU A 165 8.17 2.46 -11.93
N PHE A 166 6.90 2.15 -12.20
CA PHE A 166 6.06 1.33 -11.34
C PHE A 166 6.05 -0.12 -11.82
N PHE A 167 6.69 -0.99 -11.04
CA PHE A 167 6.83 -2.40 -11.37
C PHE A 167 5.84 -3.27 -10.58
N PRO A 168 5.35 -4.38 -11.18
CA PRO A 168 4.58 -5.36 -10.45
C PRO A 168 5.43 -5.96 -9.32
N VAL A 169 4.76 -6.43 -8.28
CA VAL A 169 5.41 -7.08 -7.12
C VAL A 169 6.09 -8.40 -7.46
N GLY A 170 5.73 -9.03 -8.59
CA GLY A 170 6.28 -10.32 -8.98
C GLY A 170 5.71 -11.52 -8.21
N GLU A 171 4.67 -11.30 -7.39
CA GLU A 171 3.89 -12.37 -6.77
C GLU A 171 2.42 -11.93 -6.66
N GLY A 172 1.52 -12.88 -6.93
CA GLY A 172 0.10 -12.63 -7.12
C GLY A 172 -0.21 -12.03 -8.50
N SER A 173 -1.39 -11.43 -8.66
CA SER A 173 -1.74 -10.77 -9.93
C SER A 173 -1.03 -9.41 -10.09
N PRO A 174 -0.44 -9.11 -11.26
CA PRO A 174 0.19 -7.80 -11.53
C PRO A 174 -0.81 -6.64 -11.47
N LEU A 175 -2.11 -6.92 -11.62
CA LEU A 175 -3.18 -5.93 -11.52
C LEU A 175 -3.54 -5.56 -10.08
N CYS A 176 -2.97 -6.22 -9.06
CA CYS A 176 -3.31 -5.98 -7.66
C CYS A 176 -2.39 -5.01 -6.93
N ASN A 177 -1.16 -4.85 -7.40
CA ASN A 177 -0.17 -4.02 -6.71
C ASN A 177 0.99 -3.71 -7.66
N THR A 178 1.29 -2.43 -7.79
CA THR A 178 2.51 -1.95 -8.43
C THR A 178 3.21 -1.00 -7.48
N PHE A 179 4.53 -0.85 -7.63
CA PHE A 179 5.31 -0.01 -6.74
C PHE A 179 6.53 0.60 -7.40
N THR A 180 6.98 1.71 -6.84
CA THR A 180 8.27 2.33 -7.17
C THR A 180 9.04 2.70 -5.92
N LEU A 181 10.35 2.91 -6.07
CA LEU A 181 11.24 3.28 -4.99
C LEU A 181 11.90 4.63 -5.25
N LEU A 182 11.74 5.53 -4.29
CA LEU A 182 12.29 6.87 -4.33
C LEU A 182 13.37 7.06 -3.27
N LYS A 183 14.41 7.81 -3.60
CA LYS A 183 15.47 8.25 -2.68
C LYS A 183 15.15 9.64 -2.16
N TYR A 184 15.46 9.85 -0.89
CA TYR A 184 15.40 11.16 -0.27
C TYR A 184 16.52 12.06 -0.82
N THR A 185 16.18 13.28 -1.26
CA THR A 185 17.14 14.35 -1.55
C THR A 185 16.73 15.64 -0.82
N LYS A 186 17.55 16.69 -0.90
CA LYS A 186 17.21 18.02 -0.35
C LYS A 186 16.11 18.74 -1.14
N GLU A 187 15.81 18.27 -2.34
CA GLU A 187 14.85 18.87 -3.28
C GLU A 187 13.57 18.02 -3.39
N GLY A 188 13.35 17.09 -2.45
CA GLY A 188 12.24 16.14 -2.46
C GLY A 188 12.67 14.71 -2.74
N TYR A 189 11.69 13.84 -3.00
CA TYR A 189 11.95 12.46 -3.40
C TYR A 189 12.24 12.39 -4.91
N LYS A 190 13.21 11.57 -5.30
CA LYS A 190 13.56 11.32 -6.71
C LYS A 190 13.61 9.82 -6.98
N PRO A 191 13.36 9.34 -8.21
CA PRO A 191 13.53 7.94 -8.55
C PRO A 191 14.92 7.41 -8.18
N VAL A 192 14.95 6.21 -7.58
CA VAL A 192 16.20 5.54 -7.22
C VAL A 192 16.98 5.09 -8.46
N ALA A 193 16.27 4.60 -9.48
CA ALA A 193 16.86 4.14 -10.73
C ALA A 193 15.91 4.49 -11.89
N PRO A 194 16.01 5.70 -12.47
CA PRO A 194 15.04 6.19 -13.47
C PRO A 194 15.10 5.46 -14.82
N ASN A 195 16.11 4.62 -15.05
CA ASN A 195 16.28 3.89 -16.31
C ASN A 195 16.24 2.36 -16.11
N PHE A 196 15.73 1.89 -14.96
CA PHE A 196 15.68 0.47 -14.65
C PHE A 196 14.67 -0.25 -15.55
N THR A 197 15.05 -1.39 -16.11
CA THR A 197 14.11 -2.27 -16.77
C THR A 197 13.38 -3.16 -15.76
N LEU A 198 12.18 -3.63 -16.13
CA LEU A 198 11.43 -4.61 -15.33
C LEU A 198 12.28 -5.85 -15.00
N LYS A 199 13.07 -6.33 -15.97
CA LYS A 199 13.90 -7.51 -15.78
C LYS A 199 14.96 -7.28 -14.70
N GLU A 200 15.68 -6.16 -14.77
CA GLU A 200 16.71 -5.80 -13.79
C GLU A 200 16.14 -5.60 -12.40
N PHE A 201 14.97 -4.98 -12.33
CA PHE A 201 14.24 -4.83 -11.09
C PHE A 201 13.90 -6.18 -10.46
N MET A 202 13.31 -7.09 -11.24
CA MET A 202 12.95 -8.43 -10.77
C MET A 202 14.19 -9.24 -10.34
N ASP A 203 15.31 -9.10 -11.05
CA ASP A 203 16.58 -9.72 -10.68
C ASP A 203 17.09 -9.22 -9.30
N VAL A 204 16.92 -7.93 -8.99
CA VAL A 204 17.27 -7.35 -7.66
C VAL A 204 16.34 -7.83 -6.55
N MET A 205 15.03 -7.89 -6.84
CA MET A 205 14.02 -8.32 -5.88
C MET A 205 14.22 -9.79 -5.44
N GLY A 206 14.81 -10.60 -6.33
CA GLY A 206 15.21 -11.97 -6.06
C GLY A 206 14.02 -12.94 -5.98
N PRO A 207 14.23 -14.17 -5.45
CA PRO A 207 13.25 -15.26 -5.55
C PRO A 207 12.01 -15.09 -4.66
N ARG A 208 12.00 -14.11 -3.75
CA ARG A 208 10.89 -13.85 -2.82
C ARG A 208 10.55 -12.35 -2.82
N PRO A 209 10.04 -11.82 -3.94
CA PRO A 209 9.96 -10.39 -4.14
C PRO A 209 8.99 -9.72 -3.16
N ASN A 210 7.89 -10.36 -2.75
CA ASN A 210 7.05 -9.84 -1.66
C ASN A 210 7.80 -9.67 -0.34
N MET A 211 8.66 -10.62 0.04
CA MET A 211 9.43 -10.51 1.28
C MET A 211 10.39 -9.32 1.20
N THR A 212 11.13 -9.19 0.10
CA THR A 212 12.03 -8.07 -0.16
C THR A 212 11.28 -6.74 -0.12
N LEU A 213 10.11 -6.68 -0.76
CA LEU A 213 9.25 -5.50 -0.82
C LEU A 213 8.73 -5.10 0.56
N ARG A 214 8.32 -6.08 1.35
CA ARG A 214 7.89 -5.86 2.72
C ARG A 214 9.03 -5.39 3.60
N MET A 215 10.28 -5.77 3.31
CA MET A 215 11.42 -5.19 4.02
C MET A 215 11.67 -3.71 3.64
N LEU A 216 11.24 -3.24 2.45
CA LEU A 216 11.29 -1.81 2.07
C LEU A 216 10.41 -0.94 2.97
N THR A 217 9.29 -1.46 3.45
CA THR A 217 8.43 -0.73 4.41
C THR A 217 9.04 -0.65 5.81
N ARG A 218 10.19 -1.27 6.06
CA ARG A 218 11.00 -1.12 7.30
C ARG A 218 12.26 -0.26 7.11
N GLY A 219 12.46 0.29 5.91
CA GLY A 219 13.64 1.07 5.52
C GLY A 219 14.79 0.21 4.96
N ARG A 220 15.65 0.81 4.12
CA ARG A 220 16.75 0.10 3.39
C ARG A 220 17.69 -0.71 4.27
N ALA A 221 17.95 -0.28 5.51
CA ALA A 221 18.87 -0.98 6.42
C ALA A 221 18.45 -2.44 6.70
N ALA A 222 17.15 -2.73 6.66
CA ALA A 222 16.63 -4.08 6.84
C ALA A 222 16.86 -4.99 5.62
N ILE A 223 17.12 -4.43 4.44
CA ILE A 223 17.22 -5.15 3.17
C ILE A 223 18.63 -5.21 2.64
N LEU A 224 19.52 -4.31 3.05
CA LEU A 224 20.88 -4.25 2.55
C LEU A 224 21.57 -5.64 2.58
N PRO A 225 21.42 -6.48 3.62
CA PRO A 225 21.96 -7.84 3.59
C PRO A 225 21.33 -8.75 2.52
N GLN A 226 20.01 -8.64 2.29
CA GLN A 226 19.29 -9.44 1.30
C GLN A 226 19.59 -8.96 -0.13
N ILE A 227 19.62 -7.65 -0.37
CA ILE A 227 20.01 -7.04 -1.64
C ILE A 227 21.46 -7.40 -1.96
N VAL A 228 22.38 -7.28 -1.00
CA VAL A 228 23.78 -7.71 -1.17
C VAL A 228 23.86 -9.22 -1.38
N SER A 229 23.04 -10.05 -0.74
CA SER A 229 23.00 -11.49 -1.02
C SER A 229 22.44 -11.82 -2.40
N ASN A 230 21.41 -11.10 -2.86
CA ASN A 230 20.79 -11.28 -4.17
C ASN A 230 21.75 -10.82 -5.28
N ILE A 231 22.49 -9.73 -5.04
CA ILE A 231 23.42 -9.12 -6.00
C ILE A 231 24.81 -9.77 -5.95
N GLY A 232 25.29 -10.12 -4.76
CA GLY A 232 26.66 -10.59 -4.48
C GLY A 232 27.00 -11.95 -5.10
N GLY A 233 26.01 -12.71 -5.56
CA GLY A 233 26.23 -13.94 -6.34
C GLY A 233 26.36 -13.73 -7.85
N SER A 234 26.15 -12.50 -8.37
CA SER A 234 26.03 -12.25 -9.80
C SER A 234 26.85 -11.03 -10.24
N LEU A 235 28.10 -11.28 -10.65
CA LEU A 235 28.94 -10.31 -11.40
C LEU A 235 28.19 -9.68 -12.59
N LYS A 236 27.23 -10.43 -13.17
CA LYS A 236 26.34 -9.97 -14.23
C LYS A 236 25.41 -8.88 -13.72
N LEU A 237 24.74 -9.08 -12.58
CA LEU A 237 23.82 -8.09 -12.01
C LEU A 237 24.57 -6.83 -11.58
N MET A 238 25.76 -6.94 -10.96
CA MET A 238 26.59 -5.76 -10.67
C MET A 238 26.96 -4.95 -11.92
N LYS A 239 27.35 -5.61 -13.02
CA LYS A 239 27.62 -4.94 -14.31
C LYS A 239 26.37 -4.30 -14.91
N THR A 240 25.22 -4.95 -14.78
CA THR A 240 23.93 -4.44 -15.28
C THR A 240 23.44 -3.25 -14.45
N LEU A 241 23.67 -3.25 -13.15
CA LEU A 241 23.27 -2.18 -12.25
C LEU A 241 24.17 -0.94 -12.34
N TRP A 242 25.47 -1.14 -12.58
CA TRP A 242 26.48 -0.07 -12.58
C TRP A 242 26.13 1.16 -13.46
N PRO A 243 25.62 1.02 -14.69
CA PRO A 243 25.18 2.16 -15.50
C PRO A 243 24.04 2.99 -14.87
N HIS A 244 23.22 2.38 -14.01
CA HIS A 244 22.06 3.03 -13.39
C HIS A 244 22.38 3.65 -12.02
N ILE A 245 23.42 3.17 -11.33
CA ILE A 245 23.69 3.51 -9.92
C ILE A 245 25.14 3.92 -9.63
N GLY A 246 26.05 3.76 -10.59
CA GLY A 246 27.48 4.05 -10.43
C GLY A 246 27.82 5.54 -10.42
N THR A 247 26.96 6.39 -10.99
CA THR A 247 27.15 7.84 -11.07
C THR A 247 26.58 8.60 -9.87
N ASP A 248 25.82 7.93 -9.01
CA ASP A 248 25.20 8.54 -7.83
C ASP A 248 25.57 7.81 -6.53
N PRO A 249 26.58 8.31 -5.81
CA PRO A 249 26.96 7.79 -4.49
C PRO A 249 25.80 7.80 -3.48
N SER A 250 24.77 8.64 -3.68
CA SER A 250 23.58 8.70 -2.81
C SER A 250 22.70 7.46 -2.91
N PHE A 251 22.76 6.70 -4.01
CA PHE A 251 22.08 5.40 -4.11
C PHE A 251 22.56 4.42 -3.02
N TRP A 252 23.86 4.45 -2.74
CA TRP A 252 24.52 3.58 -1.77
C TRP A 252 24.55 4.16 -0.36
N THR A 253 24.56 5.49 -0.23
CA THR A 253 24.73 6.19 1.05
C THR A 253 23.42 6.70 1.67
N SER A 254 22.35 6.91 0.87
CA SER A 254 21.05 7.37 1.38
C SER A 254 20.34 6.23 2.12
N ARG A 255 20.24 6.38 3.45
CA ARG A 255 19.49 5.46 4.32
C ARG A 255 17.98 5.71 4.29
N LYS A 256 17.54 6.82 3.69
CA LYS A 256 16.15 7.29 3.67
C LYS A 256 15.55 7.08 2.28
N THR A 257 14.56 6.21 2.20
CA THR A 257 13.79 5.94 0.97
C THR A 257 12.31 5.97 1.25
N LEU A 258 11.55 6.19 0.19
CA LEU A 258 10.10 6.07 0.20
C LEU A 258 9.69 5.06 -0.86
N THR A 259 8.88 4.07 -0.48
CA THR A 259 8.22 3.18 -1.43
C THR A 259 6.81 3.68 -1.69
N LEU A 260 6.47 3.94 -2.94
CA LEU A 260 5.08 4.22 -3.33
C LEU A 260 4.45 2.93 -3.82
N PHE A 261 3.28 2.59 -3.30
CA PHE A 261 2.43 1.51 -3.77
C PHE A 261 1.17 2.07 -4.40
N VAL A 262 0.72 1.46 -5.50
CA VAL A 262 -0.62 1.68 -6.05
C VAL A 262 -1.41 0.38 -5.96
N LYS A 263 -2.54 0.43 -5.25
CA LYS A 263 -3.40 -0.73 -4.93
C LYS A 263 -4.84 -0.50 -5.37
N PRO A 264 -5.26 -1.02 -6.54
CA PRO A 264 -6.65 -1.01 -6.95
C PRO A 264 -7.38 -2.21 -6.32
N PHE A 265 -7.99 -2.02 -5.15
CA PHE A 265 -8.86 -3.06 -4.59
C PHE A 265 -10.04 -3.34 -5.52
N MET A 266 -10.59 -4.56 -5.46
CA MET A 266 -11.78 -4.93 -6.22
C MET A 266 -13.01 -4.77 -5.33
N ASP A 267 -14.12 -4.33 -5.91
CA ASP A 267 -15.46 -4.39 -5.34
C ASP A 267 -16.32 -5.36 -6.14
N GLU A 268 -17.63 -5.35 -5.89
CA GLU A 268 -18.59 -6.19 -6.59
C GLU A 268 -18.68 -5.91 -8.10
N SER A 269 -18.46 -4.67 -8.55
CA SER A 269 -18.59 -4.27 -9.95
C SER A 269 -17.42 -4.73 -10.82
N ASP A 270 -16.24 -4.93 -10.23
CA ASP A 270 -15.00 -5.26 -10.95
C ASP A 270 -14.25 -6.47 -10.38
N ILE A 271 -14.97 -7.36 -9.68
CA ILE A 271 -14.41 -8.58 -9.11
C ILE A 271 -13.89 -9.52 -10.21
N ASP A 272 -12.62 -9.92 -10.09
CA ASP A 272 -11.95 -10.83 -11.02
C ASP A 272 -11.45 -12.06 -10.27
N MET A 273 -12.00 -13.22 -10.64
CA MET A 273 -11.67 -14.50 -10.01
C MET A 273 -10.21 -14.90 -10.23
N SER A 274 -9.62 -14.57 -11.37
CA SER A 274 -8.19 -14.85 -11.64
C SER A 274 -7.27 -14.07 -10.69
N ARG A 275 -7.69 -12.87 -10.26
CA ARG A 275 -6.98 -12.06 -9.25
C ARG A 275 -7.18 -12.64 -7.85
N ILE A 276 -8.36 -13.19 -7.55
CA ILE A 276 -8.66 -13.83 -6.28
C ILE A 276 -7.86 -15.12 -6.09
N GLU A 277 -7.79 -15.97 -7.10
CA GLU A 277 -7.03 -17.24 -7.06
C GLU A 277 -5.53 -17.02 -6.85
N ARG A 278 -5.01 -15.88 -7.32
CA ARG A 278 -3.62 -15.46 -7.15
C ARG A 278 -3.45 -14.42 -6.03
N CYS A 279 -4.40 -14.29 -5.12
CA CYS A 279 -4.31 -13.27 -4.09
C CYS A 279 -3.12 -13.54 -3.16
N CYS A 280 -2.39 -12.50 -2.78
CA CYS A 280 -1.33 -12.55 -1.78
C CYS A 280 -1.67 -11.75 -0.50
N PHE A 281 -2.90 -11.24 -0.41
CA PHE A 281 -3.44 -10.47 0.73
C PHE A 281 -4.67 -11.17 1.27
N HIS A 282 -4.54 -11.86 2.40
CA HIS A 282 -5.61 -12.66 2.97
C HIS A 282 -6.01 -12.17 4.35
N ASN A 283 -7.30 -12.27 4.65
CA ASN A 283 -7.81 -12.29 6.01
C ASN A 283 -7.69 -13.71 6.54
N ALA A 284 -7.27 -13.85 7.79
CA ALA A 284 -7.15 -15.14 8.47
C ALA A 284 -8.17 -15.25 9.58
N SER A 285 -8.68 -16.46 9.77
CA SER A 285 -9.56 -16.84 10.87
C SER A 285 -9.11 -18.20 11.44
N PRO A 286 -9.60 -18.62 12.62
CA PRO A 286 -9.36 -19.97 13.14
C PRO A 286 -9.68 -21.10 12.15
N ARG A 287 -10.67 -20.91 11.27
CA ARG A 287 -11.02 -21.92 10.25
C ARG A 287 -10.12 -21.87 9.03
N GLY A 288 -9.58 -20.71 8.65
CA GLY A 288 -8.97 -20.61 7.33
C GLY A 288 -8.44 -19.25 6.92
N VAL A 289 -8.25 -19.09 5.62
CA VAL A 289 -7.89 -17.82 4.98
C VAL A 289 -8.86 -17.48 3.85
N MET A 290 -9.05 -16.19 3.58
CA MET A 290 -9.84 -15.70 2.46
C MET A 290 -9.16 -14.46 1.85
N SER A 291 -9.20 -14.32 0.52
CA SER A 291 -8.74 -13.12 -0.18
C SER A 291 -9.38 -11.86 0.40
N PHE A 292 -8.59 -10.79 0.55
CA PHE A 292 -9.06 -9.52 1.10
C PHE A 292 -10.21 -8.92 0.28
N CYS A 293 -10.07 -8.87 -1.05
CA CYS A 293 -11.13 -8.34 -1.90
C CYS A 293 -12.34 -9.26 -1.92
N ALA A 294 -12.16 -10.59 -1.97
CA ALA A 294 -13.30 -11.52 -1.95
C ALA A 294 -14.13 -11.36 -0.66
N LEU A 295 -13.46 -11.21 0.49
CA LEU A 295 -14.13 -10.99 1.76
C LEU A 295 -14.93 -9.69 1.75
N ASN A 296 -14.30 -8.58 1.36
CA ASN A 296 -14.93 -7.27 1.47
C ASN A 296 -15.97 -7.02 0.37
N ALA A 297 -15.75 -7.51 -0.85
CA ALA A 297 -16.64 -7.30 -1.99
C ALA A 297 -17.87 -8.23 -1.99
N LYS A 298 -17.78 -9.45 -1.44
CA LYS A 298 -18.88 -10.42 -1.48
C LYS A 298 -19.50 -10.77 -0.14
N MET A 299 -18.74 -10.75 0.96
CA MET A 299 -19.23 -11.25 2.25
C MET A 299 -19.60 -10.12 3.23
N ARG A 300 -18.77 -9.08 3.33
CA ARG A 300 -18.99 -7.95 4.23
C ARG A 300 -19.88 -6.79 3.75
N PRO A 301 -20.34 -6.67 2.48
CA PRO A 301 -21.21 -5.54 2.09
C PRO A 301 -22.50 -5.48 2.92
N ALA A 302 -22.97 -6.61 3.46
CA ALA A 302 -24.22 -6.69 4.22
C ALA A 302 -24.06 -6.99 5.73
N GLN A 303 -22.86 -7.26 6.25
CA GLN A 303 -22.65 -7.60 7.68
C GLN A 303 -21.31 -7.09 8.26
N PRO A 304 -21.28 -6.68 9.55
CA PRO A 304 -20.06 -6.18 10.20
C PRO A 304 -18.93 -7.22 10.27
N HIS A 305 -19.27 -8.51 10.26
CA HIS A 305 -18.35 -9.66 10.34
C HIS A 305 -18.72 -10.71 9.29
N ALA A 306 -17.72 -11.45 8.81
CA ALA A 306 -17.94 -12.60 7.93
C ALA A 306 -18.27 -13.85 8.76
N GLU A 307 -19.15 -14.71 8.23
CA GLU A 307 -19.34 -16.03 8.80
C GLU A 307 -18.11 -16.92 8.62
N GLU A 308 -17.79 -17.69 9.65
CA GLU A 308 -16.59 -18.54 9.70
C GLU A 308 -16.58 -19.64 8.61
N LYS A 309 -17.75 -20.00 8.07
CA LYS A 309 -17.91 -20.96 6.96
C LYS A 309 -17.35 -20.45 5.63
N ALA A 310 -17.14 -19.14 5.49
CA ALA A 310 -16.67 -18.53 4.27
C ALA A 310 -15.16 -18.74 4.06
N PHE A 311 -14.38 -18.92 5.14
CA PHE A 311 -12.92 -19.03 5.06
C PHE A 311 -12.48 -20.39 4.52
N ILE A 312 -11.50 -20.38 3.62
CA ILE A 312 -10.92 -21.60 3.03
C ILE A 312 -10.07 -22.30 4.09
N PRO A 313 -10.36 -23.56 4.45
CA PRO A 313 -9.60 -24.28 5.45
C PRO A 313 -8.10 -24.31 5.15
N LEU A 314 -7.29 -23.94 6.14
CA LEU A 314 -5.85 -24.06 6.00
C LEU A 314 -5.46 -25.55 6.01
N PRO A 315 -4.66 -26.03 5.04
CA PRO A 315 -4.17 -27.39 5.07
C PRO A 315 -3.32 -27.60 6.33
N THR A 316 -3.82 -28.41 7.26
CA THR A 316 -3.09 -28.80 8.45
C THR A 316 -2.17 -29.99 8.12
N ARG A 317 -1.17 -30.25 8.97
CA ARG A 317 -0.39 -31.50 8.87
C ARG A 317 -1.30 -32.75 8.87
N ARG A 318 -2.45 -32.70 9.55
CA ARG A 318 -3.48 -33.76 9.57
C ARG A 318 -4.24 -33.90 8.25
N SER A 319 -4.59 -32.80 7.57
CA SER A 319 -5.32 -32.88 6.29
C SER A 319 -4.45 -33.44 5.15
N LYS A 320 -3.13 -33.21 5.21
CA LYS A 320 -2.18 -33.86 4.28
C LYS A 320 -2.07 -35.38 4.47
N GLN A 321 -2.18 -35.87 5.71
CA GLN A 321 -2.20 -37.31 5.99
C GLN A 321 -3.50 -37.98 5.55
N GLN A 322 -4.65 -37.31 5.66
CA GLN A 322 -5.93 -37.87 5.20
C GLN A 322 -6.05 -37.94 3.67
N GLN A 323 -5.46 -36.99 2.93
CA GLN A 323 -5.39 -37.06 1.46
C GLN A 323 -4.43 -38.15 0.96
N ALA A 324 -3.37 -38.46 1.70
CA ALA A 324 -2.43 -39.54 1.36
C ALA A 324 -2.98 -40.95 1.61
N VAL A 325 -4.09 -41.09 2.34
CA VAL A 325 -4.77 -42.38 2.59
C VAL A 325 -5.96 -42.58 1.63
N ALA A 326 -6.33 -41.55 0.87
CA ALA A 326 -7.45 -41.57 -0.08
C ALA A 326 -7.00 -41.77 -1.55
N HIS A 327 -5.74 -42.14 -1.78
CA HIS A 327 -5.19 -42.47 -3.09
C HIS A 327 -4.58 -43.87 -3.13
#